data_AF-L7MSL7-F1
#
_entry.id   AF-L7MSL7-F1
#
_cell.length_a   1.000
_cell.length_b   1.000
_cell.length_c   1.000
_cell.angle_alpha   90.00
_cell.angle_beta   90.00
_cell.angle_gamma   90.00
#
_symmetry.space_group_name_H-M   'P 1'
#
loop_
_entity.id
_entity.type
_entity.pdbx_description
1 polymer ?
#
loop_
_entity_poly.entity_id
_entity_poly.type
_entity_poly.pdbx_seq_one_letter_code
_entity_poly.pdbx_strand_id
1 'polypeptide(L)'
;PEGDRTIGILTKPDLVDKGTEEQVVDVVRNLICHLKKGYMIVKCRGQQDIQDRLSLAEALQKEKAFFEENPYFRGLLEEGRASVPCLAERLTTELITHISKSLPLLENQIKESYQNLSDELQKYGTDIPEDETEKTFFLIEKITTFNQNITSFVQGEELVGPNDTRLFNKIRQEFQKWSGVIENNFRKGGEAIRRQIWTFENQYRGRELPGFVNYRTFETIIKQQIQLLEEPAIDMLHRISDLVRDTFTKVSEKNFSEFFNLHRTTKSKLEDIKLEQENEAEKSIRLHFQMEKIVYCQDHVYRGTLQKVREN
;
A
#
# COMPACT_ATOMS: atom_id res chain seq x y z
N PRO A 1 21.39 19.86 27.74
CA PRO A 1 21.15 20.30 29.14
C PRO A 1 22.03 19.57 30.15
N GLU A 2 22.24 18.25 30.00
CA GLU A 2 22.91 17.43 31.02
C GLU A 2 24.46 17.47 31.02
N GLY A 3 25.10 18.06 30.00
CA GLY A 3 26.56 18.23 29.95
C GLY A 3 27.36 16.97 29.59
N ASP A 4 26.70 15.91 29.14
CA ASP A 4 27.27 14.56 28.91
C ASP A 4 28.36 14.49 27.84
N ARG A 5 28.31 15.43 26.89
CA ARG A 5 29.20 15.51 25.72
C ARG A 5 29.97 16.83 25.67
N THR A 6 30.09 17.52 26.80
CA THR A 6 30.65 18.87 26.89
C THR A 6 31.89 18.87 27.78
N ILE A 7 33.03 19.22 27.21
CA ILE A 7 34.30 19.46 27.92
C ILE A 7 34.50 20.97 27.97
N GLY A 8 34.75 21.51 29.16
CA GLY A 8 35.10 22.92 29.31
C GLY A 8 36.60 23.14 29.15
N ILE A 9 36.99 24.14 28.36
CA ILE A 9 38.41 24.50 28.19
C ILE A 9 38.58 25.97 28.58
N LEU A 10 39.38 26.20 29.62
CA LEU A 10 39.80 27.52 30.04
C LEU A 10 41.13 27.86 29.38
N THR A 11 41.23 29.07 28.83
CA THR A 11 42.42 29.56 28.14
C THR A 11 42.84 30.90 28.72
N LYS A 12 44.08 31.30 28.41
CA LYS A 12 44.70 32.55 28.89
C LYS A 12 44.82 32.64 30.42
N PRO A 13 45.36 31.61 31.10
CA PRO A 13 45.56 31.65 32.55
C PRO A 13 46.54 32.75 32.99
N ASP A 14 47.33 33.29 32.05
CA ASP A 14 48.30 34.37 32.24
C ASP A 14 47.66 35.76 32.36
N LEU A 15 46.40 35.94 31.94
CA LEU A 15 45.66 37.20 32.02
C LEU A 15 44.69 37.25 33.22
N VAL A 16 44.75 36.27 34.11
CA VAL A 16 43.90 36.24 35.31
C VAL A 16 44.39 37.29 36.30
N ASP A 17 43.47 38.11 36.82
CA ASP A 17 43.79 39.15 37.78
C ASP A 17 44.26 38.55 39.12
N LYS A 18 45.31 39.13 39.70
CA LYS A 18 45.87 38.68 40.97
C LYS A 18 44.83 38.79 42.09
N GLY A 19 44.51 37.66 42.71
CA GLY A 19 43.46 37.50 43.72
C GLY A 19 42.21 36.77 43.23
N THR A 20 42.11 36.43 41.94
CA THR A 20 40.98 35.66 41.37
C THR A 20 41.36 34.26 40.90
N GLU A 21 42.63 33.88 41.01
CA GLU A 21 43.14 32.59 40.56
C GLU A 21 42.47 31.40 41.26
N GLU A 22 42.10 31.53 42.55
CA GLU A 22 41.37 30.50 43.29
C GLU A 22 40.01 30.20 42.66
N GLN A 23 39.28 31.22 42.18
CA GLN A 23 37.99 31.03 41.52
C GLN A 23 38.16 30.27 40.19
N VAL A 24 39.23 30.54 39.45
CA VAL A 24 39.55 29.81 38.22
C VAL A 24 39.87 28.34 38.53
N VAL A 25 40.61 28.08 39.61
CA VAL A 25 40.89 26.73 40.10
C VAL A 25 39.58 26.00 40.45
N ASP A 26 38.64 26.67 41.12
CA ASP A 26 37.34 26.09 41.48
C ASP A 26 36.51 25.72 40.24
N VAL A 27 36.57 26.52 39.17
CA VAL A 27 35.95 26.16 37.88
C VAL A 27 36.61 24.91 37.28
N VAL A 28 37.95 24.86 37.21
CA VAL A 28 38.67 23.68 36.67
C VAL A 28 38.41 22.42 37.49
N ARG A 29 38.27 22.58 38.81
CA ARG A 29 37.91 21.50 39.74
C ARG A 29 36.45 21.07 39.64
N ASN A 30 35.65 21.72 38.78
CA ASN A 30 34.25 21.40 38.50
C ASN A 30 33.32 21.70 39.70
N LEU A 31 33.66 22.71 40.52
CA LEU A 31 32.95 23.06 41.76
C LEU A 31 31.85 24.11 41.54
N ILE A 32 31.98 24.96 40.51
CA ILE A 32 31.03 26.06 40.25
C ILE A 32 29.96 25.66 39.23
N CYS A 33 30.38 25.21 38.05
CA CYS A 33 29.50 24.69 37.00
C CYS A 33 29.88 23.25 36.74
N HIS A 34 28.92 22.33 36.83
CA HIS A 34 29.21 20.90 36.75
C HIS A 34 29.09 20.38 35.31
N LEU A 35 30.21 19.98 34.71
CA LEU A 35 30.24 19.23 33.45
C LEU A 35 30.62 17.78 33.71
N LYS A 36 29.90 16.81 33.13
CA LYS A 36 30.21 15.37 33.28
C LYS A 36 31.60 15.01 32.76
N LYS A 37 32.08 15.72 31.73
CA LYS A 37 33.43 15.55 31.18
C LYS A 37 34.45 16.52 31.79
N GLY A 38 34.04 17.36 32.74
CA GLY A 38 34.90 18.28 33.49
C GLY A 38 35.52 19.41 32.66
N TYR A 39 36.48 20.07 33.29
CA TYR A 39 37.21 21.22 32.74
C TYR A 39 38.71 20.93 32.63
N MET A 40 39.35 21.60 31.68
CA MET A 40 40.80 21.62 31.49
C MET A 40 41.27 23.07 31.36
N ILE A 41 42.50 23.36 31.77
CA ILE A 41 43.12 24.68 31.59
C ILE A 41 44.39 24.57 30.74
N VAL A 42 44.52 25.44 29.75
CA VAL A 42 45.69 25.46 28.85
C VAL A 42 46.21 26.86 28.65
N LYS A 43 47.53 26.98 28.48
CA LYS A 43 48.18 28.24 28.12
C LYS A 43 48.54 28.18 26.63
N CYS A 44 47.89 29.03 25.85
CA CYS A 44 48.19 29.18 24.44
C CYS A 44 49.35 30.16 24.23
N ARG A 45 49.89 30.22 23.01
CA ARG A 45 50.89 31.24 22.64
C ARG A 45 50.27 32.63 22.72
N GLY A 46 51.00 33.57 23.33
CA GLY A 46 50.64 34.98 23.29
C GLY A 46 50.97 35.62 21.94
N GLN A 47 50.51 36.86 21.73
CA GLN A 47 50.77 37.59 20.49
C GLN A 47 52.27 37.82 20.25
N GLN A 48 53.05 38.02 21.31
CA GLN A 48 54.50 38.20 21.24
C GLN A 48 55.23 36.90 20.84
N ASP A 49 54.88 35.76 21.44
CA ASP A 49 55.46 34.45 21.09
C ASP A 49 55.22 34.08 19.62
N ILE A 50 54.12 34.57 19.02
CA ILE A 50 53.82 34.40 17.60
C ILE A 50 54.74 35.28 16.74
N GLN A 51 54.95 36.54 17.12
CA GLN A 51 55.88 37.44 16.42
C GLN A 51 57.32 36.91 16.47
N ASP A 52 57.71 36.34 17.61
CA ASP A 52 59.03 35.75 17.84
C ASP A 52 59.20 34.36 17.20
N ARG A 53 58.17 33.85 16.52
CA ARG A 53 58.15 32.53 15.85
C ARG A 53 58.56 31.37 16.75
N LEU A 54 58.11 31.39 18.00
CA LEU A 54 58.42 30.34 18.97
C LEU A 54 58.01 28.97 18.44
N SER A 55 58.88 27.97 18.58
CA SER A 55 58.57 26.60 18.15
C SER A 55 57.49 25.98 19.05
N LEU A 56 56.85 24.91 18.58
CA LEU A 56 55.83 24.20 19.37
C LEU A 56 56.42 23.53 20.61
N ALA A 57 57.62 22.95 20.48
CA ALA A 57 58.31 22.32 21.60
C ALA A 57 58.64 23.34 22.69
N GLU A 58 59.16 24.52 22.31
CA GLU A 58 59.45 25.61 23.26
C GLU A 58 58.17 26.17 23.89
N ALA A 59 57.07 26.29 23.13
CA ALA A 59 55.79 26.74 23.66
C ALA A 59 55.23 25.78 24.73
N LEU A 60 55.34 24.46 24.50
CA LEU A 60 54.93 23.44 25.48
C LEU A 60 55.81 23.46 26.73
N GLN A 61 57.12 23.70 26.58
CA GLN A 61 58.02 23.87 27.73
C GLN A 61 57.68 25.12 28.53
N LYS A 62 57.43 26.26 27.87
CA LYS A 62 56.97 27.50 28.53
C LYS A 62 55.62 27.34 29.21
N GLU A 63 54.71 26.57 28.63
CA GLU A 63 53.41 26.24 29.26
C GLU A 63 53.63 25.42 30.54
N LYS A 64 54.43 24.36 30.45
CA LYS A 64 54.74 23.52 31.60
C LYS A 64 55.38 24.32 32.74
N ALA A 65 56.40 25.12 32.43
CA ALA A 65 57.05 26.00 33.40
C ALA A 65 56.06 26.98 34.06
N PHE A 66 55.16 27.59 33.28
CA PHE A 66 54.14 28.48 33.82
C PHE A 66 53.23 27.80 34.86
N PHE A 67 52.79 26.57 34.59
CA PHE A 67 51.94 25.83 35.53
C PHE A 67 52.72 25.30 36.74
N GLU A 68 54.01 24.98 36.61
CA GLU A 68 54.87 24.53 37.72
C GLU A 68 55.26 25.67 38.68
N GLU A 69 55.51 26.86 38.13
CA GLU A 69 55.93 28.05 38.89
C GLU A 69 54.77 28.72 39.63
N ASN A 70 53.54 28.60 39.14
CA ASN A 70 52.37 29.23 39.75
C ASN A 70 51.82 28.40 40.94
N PRO A 71 51.82 28.93 42.18
CA PRO A 71 51.39 28.19 43.37
C PRO A 71 49.94 27.69 43.32
N TYR A 72 49.05 28.42 42.64
CA TYR A 72 47.63 28.08 42.55
C TYR A 72 47.34 27.03 41.48
N PHE A 73 48.00 27.13 40.32
CA PHE A 73 47.74 26.23 39.19
C PHE A 73 48.59 24.96 39.19
N ARG A 74 49.66 24.90 39.98
CA ARG A 74 50.52 23.71 40.10
C ARG A 74 49.73 22.45 40.48
N GLY A 75 48.78 22.57 41.41
CA GLY A 75 47.92 21.44 41.79
C GLY A 75 47.09 20.91 40.62
N LEU A 76 46.64 21.77 39.70
CA LEU A 76 45.89 21.36 38.51
C LEU A 76 46.75 20.58 37.50
N LEU A 77 48.05 20.87 37.45
CA LEU A 77 49.00 20.12 36.62
C LEU A 77 49.23 18.71 37.18
N GLU A 78 49.40 18.59 38.49
CA GLU A 78 49.56 17.30 39.18
C GLU A 78 48.28 16.44 39.09
N GLU A 79 47.10 17.08 39.10
CA GLU A 79 45.79 16.43 38.88
C GLU A 79 45.55 16.03 37.40
N GLY A 80 46.45 16.35 36.48
CA GLY A 80 46.29 16.07 35.04
C GLY A 80 45.21 16.91 34.35
N ARG A 81 44.82 18.05 34.95
CA ARG A 81 43.78 18.97 34.45
C ARG A 81 44.33 20.22 33.76
N ALA A 82 45.65 20.39 33.79
CA ALA A 82 46.34 21.50 33.13
C ALA A 82 47.30 21.00 32.05
N SER A 83 47.63 21.88 31.11
CA SER A 83 48.53 21.69 29.96
C SER A 83 47.89 21.13 28.68
N VAL A 84 48.44 21.56 27.53
CA VAL A 84 48.05 21.07 26.20
C VAL A 84 48.29 19.56 26.02
N PRO A 85 49.40 18.96 26.48
CA PRO A 85 49.59 17.51 26.37
C PRO A 85 48.51 16.69 27.07
N CYS A 86 48.14 17.06 28.31
CA CYS A 86 47.06 16.39 29.05
C CYS A 86 45.69 16.58 28.37
N LEU A 87 45.44 17.76 27.80
CA LEU A 87 44.22 18.00 27.01
C LEU A 87 44.16 17.11 25.77
N ALA A 88 45.26 16.98 25.04
CA ALA A 88 45.32 16.16 23.82
C ALA A 88 45.06 14.68 24.13
N GLU A 89 45.66 14.14 25.19
CA GLU A 89 45.42 12.76 25.64
C GLU A 89 43.94 12.56 26.02
N ARG A 90 43.37 13.48 26.82
CA ARG A 90 41.97 13.42 27.26
C ARG A 90 40.99 13.45 26.08
N LEU A 91 41.18 14.38 25.15
CA LEU A 91 40.32 14.49 23.96
C LEU A 91 40.42 13.23 23.09
N THR A 92 41.61 12.65 22.96
CA THR A 92 41.83 11.42 22.19
C THR A 92 41.08 10.24 22.80
N THR A 93 41.22 10.03 24.12
CA THR A 93 40.50 8.96 24.83
C THR A 93 38.99 9.13 24.77
N GLU A 94 38.49 10.36 24.92
CA GLU A 94 37.06 10.67 24.80
C GLU A 94 36.52 10.40 23.39
N LEU A 95 37.27 10.78 22.35
CA LEU A 95 36.90 10.52 20.97
C LEU A 95 36.84 9.01 20.67
N ILE A 96 37.87 8.25 21.06
CA ILE A 96 37.91 6.80 20.86
C ILE A 96 36.73 6.14 21.58
N THR A 97 36.49 6.51 22.84
CA THR A 97 35.37 5.98 23.62
C THR A 97 34.02 6.30 22.97
N HIS A 98 33.86 7.51 22.44
CA HIS A 98 32.65 7.92 21.74
C HIS A 98 32.45 7.13 20.44
N ILE A 99 33.51 6.95 19.65
CA ILE A 99 33.47 6.14 18.42
C ILE A 99 33.07 4.70 18.74
N SER A 100 33.71 4.05 19.71
CA SER A 100 33.39 2.68 20.11
C SER A 100 31.94 2.52 20.61
N LYS A 101 31.41 3.50 21.34
CA LYS A 101 30.00 3.49 21.78
C LYS A 101 29.01 3.74 20.64
N SER A 102 29.40 4.55 19.65
CA SER A 102 28.51 4.95 18.55
C SER A 102 28.48 3.93 17.41
N LEU A 103 29.56 3.16 17.22
CA LEU A 103 29.70 2.21 16.11
C LEU A 103 28.56 1.17 16.02
N PRO A 104 28.16 0.47 17.10
CA PRO A 104 27.07 -0.51 17.02
C PRO A 104 25.73 0.13 16.66
N LEU A 105 25.46 1.32 17.19
CA LEU A 105 24.24 2.07 16.87
C LEU A 105 24.24 2.53 15.41
N LEU A 106 25.38 3.04 14.94
CA LEU A 106 25.55 3.47 13.55
C LEU A 106 25.40 2.29 12.57
N GLU A 107 25.96 1.13 12.90
CA GLU A 107 25.81 -0.08 12.09
C GLU A 107 24.33 -0.49 11.97
N ASN A 108 23.60 -0.48 13.08
CA ASN A 108 22.17 -0.78 13.07
C ASN A 108 21.35 0.24 12.26
N GLN A 109 21.65 1.54 12.42
CA GLN A 109 21.01 2.60 11.63
C GLN A 109 21.25 2.44 10.12
N ILE A 110 22.48 2.08 9.74
CA ILE A 110 22.82 1.81 8.34
C ILE A 110 22.04 0.59 7.83
N LYS A 111 21.98 -0.50 8.60
CA LYS A 111 21.23 -1.71 8.21
C LYS A 111 19.74 -1.44 8.06
N GLU A 112 19.15 -0.71 9.00
CA GLU A 112 17.73 -0.34 8.94
C GLU A 112 17.45 0.58 7.75
N SER A 113 18.28 1.61 7.54
CA SER A 113 18.15 2.50 6.38
C SER A 113 18.33 1.74 5.07
N TYR A 114 19.26 0.79 4.99
CA TYR A 114 19.47 -0.05 3.82
C TYR A 114 18.25 -0.94 3.55
N GLN A 115 17.70 -1.59 4.57
CA GLN A 115 16.52 -2.43 4.42
C GLN A 115 15.32 -1.61 3.92
N ASN A 116 15.07 -0.45 4.54
CA ASN A 116 13.99 0.45 4.13
C ASN A 116 14.15 0.91 2.67
N LEU A 117 15.37 1.30 2.26
CA LEU A 117 15.65 1.69 0.88
C LEU A 117 15.54 0.50 -0.09
N SER A 118 15.94 -0.70 0.33
CA SER A 118 15.81 -1.91 -0.49
C SER A 118 14.34 -2.28 -0.71
N ASP A 119 13.51 -2.19 0.32
CA ASP A 119 12.07 -2.42 0.24
C ASP A 119 11.36 -1.35 -0.61
N GLU A 120 11.85 -0.11 -0.59
CA GLU A 120 11.36 0.95 -1.46
C GLU A 120 11.77 0.71 -2.92
N LEU A 121 13.03 0.34 -3.17
CA LEU A 121 13.55 0.04 -4.50
C LEU A 121 12.77 -1.09 -5.17
N GLN A 122 12.43 -2.14 -4.43
CA GLN A 122 11.60 -3.25 -4.94
C GLN A 122 10.23 -2.79 -5.45
N LYS A 123 9.68 -1.69 -4.94
CA LYS A 123 8.38 -1.15 -5.38
C LYS A 123 8.48 -0.39 -6.71
N TYR A 124 9.65 0.13 -7.08
CA TYR A 124 9.87 0.84 -8.34
C TYR A 124 10.13 -0.09 -9.53
N GLY A 125 10.23 -1.40 -9.29
CA GLY A 125 10.42 -2.40 -10.34
C GLY A 125 11.83 -2.46 -10.91
N THR A 126 11.98 -3.24 -11.97
CA THR A 126 13.25 -3.40 -12.70
C THR A 126 13.48 -2.23 -13.64
N ASP A 127 14.73 -1.81 -13.77
CA ASP A 127 15.12 -0.75 -14.70
C ASP A 127 14.79 -1.13 -16.16
N ILE A 128 14.58 -0.12 -17.00
CA ILE A 128 14.26 -0.32 -18.41
C ILE A 128 15.57 -0.60 -19.15
N PRO A 129 15.73 -1.75 -19.83
CA PRO A 129 16.95 -2.05 -20.57
C PRO A 129 17.23 -0.99 -21.64
N GLU A 130 18.51 -0.72 -21.93
CA GLU A 130 18.89 0.25 -22.97
C GLU A 130 18.82 -0.36 -24.39
N ASP A 131 19.16 -1.65 -24.51
CA ASP A 131 19.15 -2.39 -25.78
C ASP A 131 17.72 -2.68 -26.28
N GLU A 132 17.48 -2.52 -27.57
CA GLU A 132 16.15 -2.70 -28.17
C GLU A 132 15.64 -4.16 -28.08
N THR A 133 16.55 -5.14 -28.11
CA THR A 133 16.19 -6.56 -27.95
C THR A 133 15.75 -6.83 -26.53
N GLU A 134 16.49 -6.31 -25.55
CA GLU A 134 16.17 -6.46 -24.13
C GLU A 134 14.89 -5.69 -23.74
N LYS A 135 14.65 -4.49 -24.31
CA LYS A 135 13.37 -3.78 -24.16
C LYS A 135 12.19 -4.59 -24.67
N THR A 136 12.36 -5.26 -25.81
CA THR A 136 11.32 -6.12 -26.38
C THR A 136 11.02 -7.29 -25.44
N PHE A 137 12.06 -7.92 -24.88
CA PHE A 137 11.89 -9.00 -23.90
C PHE A 137 11.18 -8.52 -22.62
N PHE A 138 11.58 -7.36 -22.10
CA PHE A 138 10.95 -6.72 -20.94
C PHE A 138 9.45 -6.46 -21.18
N LEU A 139 9.09 -5.94 -22.36
CA LEU A 139 7.69 -5.73 -22.73
C LEU A 139 6.92 -7.06 -22.79
N ILE A 140 7.51 -8.11 -23.37
CA ILE A 140 6.91 -9.45 -23.42
C ILE A 140 6.68 -9.98 -22.01
N GLU A 141 7.62 -9.81 -21.10
CA GLU A 141 7.49 -10.25 -19.70
C GLU A 141 6.34 -9.51 -18.99
N LYS A 142 6.26 -8.18 -19.13
CA LYS A 142 5.18 -7.37 -18.56
C LYS A 142 3.80 -7.77 -19.11
N ILE A 143 3.69 -7.99 -20.42
CA ILE A 143 2.44 -8.45 -21.05
C ILE A 143 2.09 -9.88 -20.60
N THR A 144 3.07 -10.77 -20.51
CA THR A 144 2.88 -12.16 -20.07
C THR A 144 2.38 -12.20 -18.63
N THR A 145 2.97 -11.39 -17.74
CA THR A 145 2.53 -11.25 -16.35
C THR A 145 1.10 -10.72 -16.26
N PHE A 146 0.76 -9.72 -17.08
CA PHE A 146 -0.62 -9.22 -17.15
C PHE A 146 -1.60 -10.31 -17.59
N ASN A 147 -1.26 -11.07 -18.63
CA ASN A 147 -2.10 -12.16 -19.13
C ASN A 147 -2.27 -13.28 -18.10
N GLN A 148 -1.21 -13.63 -17.36
CA GLN A 148 -1.27 -14.59 -16.25
C GLN A 148 -2.19 -14.10 -15.15
N ASN A 149 -2.07 -12.82 -14.76
CA ASN A 149 -2.97 -12.21 -13.78
C ASN A 149 -4.43 -12.31 -14.25
N ILE A 150 -4.74 -11.88 -15.48
CA ILE A 150 -6.09 -11.98 -16.05
C ILE A 150 -6.58 -13.44 -16.06
N THR A 151 -5.73 -14.38 -16.45
CA THR A 151 -6.06 -15.82 -16.45
C THR A 151 -6.42 -16.32 -15.06
N SER A 152 -5.70 -15.88 -14.01
CA SER A 152 -6.02 -16.24 -12.63
C SER A 152 -7.42 -15.76 -12.21
N PHE A 153 -7.85 -14.55 -12.64
CA PHE A 153 -9.21 -14.07 -12.40
C PHE A 153 -10.26 -14.89 -13.15
N VAL A 154 -9.97 -15.31 -14.39
CA VAL A 154 -10.86 -16.18 -15.18
C VAL A 154 -10.97 -17.58 -14.57
N GLN A 155 -9.90 -18.09 -13.96
CA GLN A 155 -9.89 -19.37 -13.26
C GLN A 155 -10.46 -19.29 -11.83
N GLY A 156 -10.61 -18.08 -11.27
CA GLY A 156 -11.06 -17.88 -9.89
C GLY A 156 -9.98 -18.22 -8.84
N GLU A 157 -8.71 -18.13 -9.24
CA GLU A 157 -7.51 -18.40 -8.44
C GLU A 157 -6.74 -17.12 -8.09
N GLU A 158 -7.39 -15.96 -8.20
CA GLU A 158 -6.75 -14.68 -7.92
C GLU A 158 -6.35 -14.54 -6.45
N LEU A 159 -5.24 -13.82 -6.22
CA LEU A 159 -4.81 -13.42 -4.88
C LEU A 159 -5.75 -12.34 -4.34
N VAL A 160 -6.38 -12.62 -3.20
CA VAL A 160 -7.35 -11.71 -2.57
C VAL A 160 -6.80 -11.23 -1.22
N GLY A 161 -6.92 -9.93 -0.96
CA GLY A 161 -6.58 -9.36 0.34
C GLY A 161 -7.56 -9.81 1.45
N PRO A 162 -7.21 -9.61 2.73
CA PRO A 162 -7.97 -10.15 3.87
C PRO A 162 -9.43 -9.68 3.97
N ASN A 163 -9.78 -8.54 3.35
CA ASN A 163 -11.11 -7.93 3.40
C ASN A 163 -11.85 -7.90 2.05
N ASP A 164 -11.30 -8.52 1.00
CA ASP A 164 -11.92 -8.51 -0.33
C ASP A 164 -12.44 -9.91 -0.69
N THR A 165 -13.26 -9.99 -1.75
CA THR A 165 -13.83 -11.24 -2.25
C THR A 165 -13.50 -11.44 -3.72
N ARG A 166 -13.35 -12.70 -4.11
CA ARG A 166 -13.08 -13.09 -5.50
C ARG A 166 -14.17 -12.58 -6.46
N LEU A 167 -13.78 -12.32 -7.70
CA LEU A 167 -14.68 -11.88 -8.77
C LEU A 167 -15.86 -12.83 -8.93
N PHE A 168 -15.60 -14.13 -8.97
CA PHE A 168 -16.66 -15.14 -9.09
C PHE A 168 -17.64 -15.16 -7.90
N ASN A 169 -17.21 -14.76 -6.70
CA ASN A 169 -18.13 -14.64 -5.57
C ASN A 169 -19.08 -13.45 -5.75
N LYS A 170 -18.58 -12.32 -6.28
CA LYS A 170 -19.38 -11.14 -6.61
C LYS A 170 -20.37 -11.46 -7.75
N ILE A 171 -19.92 -12.15 -8.79
CA ILE A 171 -20.78 -12.60 -9.89
C ILE A 171 -21.87 -13.57 -9.39
N ARG A 172 -21.52 -14.50 -8.48
CA ARG A 172 -22.51 -15.43 -7.91
C ARG A 172 -23.59 -14.71 -7.10
N GLN A 173 -23.27 -13.61 -6.43
CA GLN A 173 -24.27 -12.79 -5.75
C GLN A 173 -25.27 -12.16 -6.74
N GLU A 174 -24.81 -11.70 -7.91
CA GLU A 174 -25.70 -11.21 -8.96
C GLU A 174 -26.63 -12.33 -9.49
N PHE A 175 -26.11 -13.54 -9.68
CA PHE A 175 -26.95 -14.69 -10.03
C PHE A 175 -27.96 -15.08 -8.93
N GLN A 176 -27.61 -14.94 -7.66
CA GLN A 176 -28.55 -15.16 -6.55
C GLN A 176 -29.65 -14.09 -6.53
N LYS A 177 -29.31 -12.82 -6.80
CA LYS A 177 -30.31 -11.76 -6.95
C LYS A 177 -31.25 -12.08 -8.11
N TRP A 178 -30.71 -12.58 -9.23
CA TRP A 178 -31.50 -13.01 -10.37
C TRP A 178 -32.48 -14.14 -10.05
N SER A 179 -32.06 -15.16 -9.29
CA SER A 179 -33.01 -16.19 -8.84
C SER A 179 -34.15 -15.62 -8.01
N GLY A 180 -33.87 -14.60 -7.18
CA GLY A 180 -34.90 -13.89 -6.43
C GLY A 180 -35.86 -13.09 -7.32
N VAL A 181 -35.35 -12.48 -8.39
CA VAL A 181 -36.18 -11.78 -9.40
C VAL A 181 -37.14 -12.76 -10.08
N ILE A 182 -36.64 -13.92 -10.49
CA ILE A 182 -37.46 -14.99 -11.08
C ILE A 182 -38.54 -15.45 -10.09
N GLU A 183 -38.18 -15.77 -8.85
CA GLU A 183 -39.13 -16.27 -7.86
C GLU A 183 -40.24 -15.23 -7.55
N ASN A 184 -39.87 -13.96 -7.44
CA ASN A 184 -40.83 -12.88 -7.22
C ASN A 184 -41.75 -12.67 -8.43
N ASN A 185 -41.21 -12.80 -9.66
CA ASN A 185 -41.99 -12.74 -10.88
C ASN A 185 -43.03 -13.87 -10.90
N PHE A 186 -42.64 -15.12 -10.62
CA PHE A 186 -43.59 -16.25 -10.56
C PHE A 186 -44.64 -16.08 -9.46
N ARG A 187 -44.25 -15.58 -8.28
CA ARG A 187 -45.18 -15.36 -7.17
C ARG A 187 -46.26 -14.33 -7.51
N LYS A 188 -45.87 -13.18 -8.08
CA LYS A 188 -46.79 -12.14 -8.57
C LYS A 188 -47.57 -12.61 -9.80
N GLY A 189 -46.88 -13.35 -10.67
CA GLY A 189 -47.42 -13.96 -11.88
C GLY A 189 -48.58 -14.89 -11.56
N GLY A 190 -48.52 -15.69 -10.49
CA GLY A 190 -49.62 -16.56 -10.09
C GLY A 190 -50.95 -15.83 -9.86
N GLU A 191 -50.94 -14.66 -9.21
CA GLU A 191 -52.13 -13.83 -9.03
C GLU A 191 -52.59 -13.19 -10.35
N ALA A 192 -51.64 -12.71 -11.17
CA ALA A 192 -51.92 -12.14 -12.49
C ALA A 192 -52.54 -13.16 -13.44
N ILE A 193 -51.99 -14.38 -13.48
CA ILE A 193 -52.48 -15.53 -14.24
C ILE A 193 -53.91 -15.86 -13.83
N ARG A 194 -54.18 -15.98 -12.51
CA ARG A 194 -55.55 -16.24 -12.01
C ARG A 194 -56.54 -15.16 -12.45
N ARG A 195 -56.15 -13.88 -12.37
CA ARG A 195 -56.98 -12.76 -12.81
C ARG A 195 -57.22 -12.80 -14.32
N GLN A 196 -56.18 -13.07 -15.12
CA GLN A 196 -56.30 -13.16 -16.57
C GLN A 196 -57.15 -14.35 -17.02
N ILE A 197 -57.04 -15.50 -16.34
CA ILE A 197 -57.91 -16.67 -16.56
C ILE A 197 -59.37 -16.29 -16.24
N TRP A 198 -59.63 -15.65 -15.10
CA TRP A 198 -60.98 -15.22 -14.73
C TRP A 198 -61.59 -14.25 -15.76
N THR A 199 -60.82 -13.25 -16.19
CA THR A 199 -61.28 -12.32 -17.24
C THR A 199 -61.57 -13.07 -18.53
N PHE A 200 -60.72 -14.03 -18.92
CA PHE A 200 -60.94 -14.84 -20.11
C PHE A 200 -62.22 -15.67 -20.02
N GLU A 201 -62.42 -16.42 -18.92
CA GLU A 201 -63.60 -17.26 -18.75
C GLU A 201 -64.92 -16.48 -18.80
N ASN A 202 -64.92 -15.23 -18.33
CA ASN A 202 -66.13 -14.41 -18.22
C ASN A 202 -66.34 -13.43 -19.39
N GLN A 203 -65.29 -13.04 -20.11
CA GLN A 203 -65.38 -12.02 -21.17
C GLN A 203 -65.01 -12.51 -22.57
N TYR A 204 -64.09 -13.47 -22.69
CA TYR A 204 -63.49 -13.87 -23.97
C TYR A 204 -63.70 -15.35 -24.31
N ARG A 205 -64.43 -16.09 -23.47
CA ARG A 205 -64.77 -17.50 -23.72
C ARG A 205 -65.65 -17.62 -24.95
N GLY A 206 -65.12 -18.30 -25.97
CA GLY A 206 -65.83 -18.58 -27.23
C GLY A 206 -66.60 -19.90 -27.18
N ARG A 207 -66.23 -20.84 -28.05
CA ARG A 207 -66.86 -22.17 -28.17
C ARG A 207 -66.46 -23.15 -27.05
N GLU A 208 -65.50 -22.79 -26.22
CA GLU A 208 -64.96 -23.66 -25.16
C GLU A 208 -65.97 -23.82 -24.02
N LEU A 209 -66.04 -25.03 -23.44
CA LEU A 209 -66.87 -25.32 -22.27
C LEU A 209 -66.29 -24.64 -21.01
N PRO A 210 -67.13 -24.31 -20.00
CA PRO A 210 -66.65 -23.82 -18.70
C PRO A 210 -65.60 -24.78 -18.10
N GLY A 211 -64.46 -24.23 -17.64
CA GLY A 211 -63.33 -25.02 -17.12
C GLY A 211 -62.30 -25.47 -18.17
N PHE A 212 -62.55 -25.25 -19.46
CA PHE A 212 -61.59 -25.51 -20.53
C PHE A 212 -61.02 -24.19 -21.07
N VAL A 213 -59.76 -23.92 -20.75
CA VAL A 213 -59.05 -22.73 -21.23
C VAL A 213 -58.45 -23.02 -22.61
N ASN A 214 -58.66 -22.11 -23.57
CA ASN A 214 -58.04 -22.23 -24.88
C ASN A 214 -56.51 -22.16 -24.77
N TYR A 215 -55.81 -23.07 -25.46
CA TYR A 215 -54.35 -23.11 -25.46
C TYR A 215 -53.70 -21.78 -25.81
N ARG A 216 -54.24 -21.02 -26.78
CA ARG A 216 -53.70 -19.71 -27.18
C ARG A 216 -53.76 -18.69 -26.06
N THR A 217 -54.77 -18.77 -25.19
CA THR A 217 -54.89 -17.91 -24.02
C THR A 217 -53.81 -18.23 -23.00
N PHE A 218 -53.66 -19.51 -22.66
CA PHE A 218 -52.57 -19.97 -21.79
C PHE A 218 -51.20 -19.56 -22.34
N GLU A 219 -50.96 -19.82 -23.62
CA GLU A 219 -49.74 -19.45 -24.33
C GLU A 219 -49.47 -17.95 -24.24
N THR A 220 -50.48 -17.10 -24.45
CA THR A 220 -50.35 -15.63 -24.35
C THR A 220 -49.99 -15.21 -22.94
N ILE A 221 -50.63 -15.79 -21.93
CA ILE A 221 -50.39 -15.48 -20.51
C ILE A 221 -48.95 -15.85 -20.12
N ILE A 222 -48.48 -17.04 -20.49
CA ILE A 222 -47.11 -17.50 -20.20
C ILE A 222 -46.07 -16.64 -20.93
N LYS A 223 -46.30 -16.33 -22.22
CA LYS A 223 -45.44 -15.42 -23.00
C LYS A 223 -45.28 -14.06 -22.32
N GLN A 224 -46.36 -13.50 -21.77
CA GLN A 224 -46.31 -12.23 -21.04
C GLN A 224 -45.44 -12.34 -19.78
N GLN A 225 -45.55 -13.43 -19.00
CA GLN A 225 -44.71 -13.61 -17.80
C GLN A 225 -43.22 -13.76 -18.16
N ILE A 226 -42.90 -14.53 -19.21
CA ILE A 226 -41.52 -14.70 -19.68
C ILE A 226 -40.94 -13.38 -20.20
N GLN A 227 -41.73 -12.57 -20.92
CA GLN A 227 -41.26 -11.29 -21.46
C GLN A 227 -40.89 -10.28 -20.34
N LEU A 228 -41.51 -10.36 -19.17
CA LEU A 228 -41.16 -9.51 -18.02
C LEU A 228 -39.76 -9.81 -17.45
N LEU A 229 -39.16 -10.94 -17.80
CA LEU A 229 -37.83 -11.35 -17.37
C LEU A 229 -36.72 -10.90 -18.35
N GLU A 230 -37.07 -10.47 -19.56
CA GLU A 230 -36.09 -10.11 -20.61
C GLU A 230 -35.22 -8.93 -20.17
N GLU A 231 -35.83 -7.78 -19.83
CA GLU A 231 -35.09 -6.58 -19.42
C GLU A 231 -34.29 -6.77 -18.11
N PRO A 232 -34.84 -7.38 -17.05
CA PRO A 232 -34.06 -7.67 -15.84
C PRO A 232 -32.85 -8.61 -16.06
N ALA A 233 -32.88 -9.48 -17.06
CA ALA A 233 -31.73 -10.31 -17.43
C ALA A 233 -30.64 -9.49 -18.13
N ILE A 234 -31.03 -8.54 -18.99
CA ILE A 234 -30.11 -7.59 -19.63
C ILE A 234 -29.48 -6.66 -18.59
N ASP A 235 -30.26 -6.18 -17.62
CA ASP A 235 -29.74 -5.41 -16.49
C ASP A 235 -28.68 -6.19 -15.67
N MET A 236 -28.89 -7.51 -15.49
CA MET A 236 -27.89 -8.36 -14.83
C MET A 236 -26.62 -8.50 -15.68
N LEU A 237 -26.74 -8.66 -17.00
CA LEU A 237 -25.60 -8.69 -17.90
C LEU A 237 -24.76 -7.42 -17.77
N HIS A 238 -25.38 -6.23 -17.81
CA HIS A 238 -24.69 -4.95 -17.65
C HIS A 238 -23.95 -4.86 -16.31
N ARG A 239 -24.60 -5.25 -15.20
CA ARG A 239 -23.96 -5.28 -13.87
C ARG A 239 -22.75 -6.20 -13.81
N ILE A 240 -22.83 -7.40 -14.39
CA ILE A 240 -21.71 -8.34 -14.44
C ILE A 240 -20.59 -7.80 -15.33
N SER A 241 -20.94 -7.24 -16.49
CA SER A 241 -19.98 -6.62 -17.42
C SER A 241 -19.18 -5.51 -16.74
N ASP A 242 -19.85 -4.64 -15.97
CA ASP A 242 -19.18 -3.59 -15.21
C ASP A 242 -18.27 -4.13 -14.09
N LEU A 243 -18.68 -5.18 -13.38
CA LEU A 243 -17.84 -5.84 -12.37
C LEU A 243 -16.55 -6.41 -12.98
N VAL A 244 -16.66 -7.05 -14.14
CA VAL A 244 -15.50 -7.61 -14.87
C VAL A 244 -14.60 -6.47 -15.36
N ARG A 245 -15.19 -5.42 -15.96
CA ARG A 245 -14.48 -4.22 -16.43
C ARG A 245 -13.68 -3.56 -15.31
N ASP A 246 -14.31 -3.30 -14.17
CA ASP A 246 -13.64 -2.67 -13.01
C ASP A 246 -12.50 -3.53 -12.49
N THR A 247 -12.69 -4.85 -12.47
CA THR A 247 -11.65 -5.78 -12.02
C THR A 247 -10.46 -5.78 -12.98
N PHE A 248 -10.69 -5.91 -14.29
CA PHE A 248 -9.62 -5.92 -15.29
C PHE A 248 -8.91 -4.58 -15.41
N THR A 249 -9.63 -3.47 -15.20
CA THR A 249 -9.03 -2.13 -15.12
C THR A 249 -8.07 -2.03 -13.94
N LYS A 250 -8.45 -2.52 -12.75
CA LYS A 250 -7.56 -2.56 -11.58
C LYS A 250 -6.32 -3.44 -11.81
N VAL A 251 -6.45 -4.55 -12.54
CA VAL A 251 -5.29 -5.37 -12.93
C VAL A 251 -4.38 -4.59 -13.88
N SER A 252 -4.94 -3.88 -14.85
CA SER A 252 -4.16 -3.02 -15.75
C SER A 252 -3.43 -1.90 -14.99
N GLU A 253 -4.07 -1.28 -14.01
CA GLU A 253 -3.44 -0.26 -13.16
C GLU A 253 -2.26 -0.84 -12.38
N LYS A 254 -2.42 -2.00 -11.73
CA LYS A 254 -1.33 -2.65 -10.98
C LYS A 254 -0.14 -3.05 -11.84
N ASN A 255 -0.38 -3.46 -13.09
CA ASN A 255 0.65 -3.95 -13.98
C ASN A 255 1.34 -2.85 -14.80
N PHE A 256 0.62 -1.77 -15.12
CA PHE A 256 1.08 -0.77 -16.10
C PHE A 256 1.04 0.68 -15.58
N SER A 257 0.79 0.94 -14.29
CA SER A 257 0.77 2.30 -13.73
C SER A 257 2.02 3.13 -14.03
N GLU A 258 3.17 2.47 -14.13
CA GLU A 258 4.47 3.08 -14.47
C GLU A 258 4.53 3.58 -15.93
N PHE A 259 3.75 2.95 -16.82
CA PHE A 259 3.80 3.18 -18.27
C PHE A 259 2.48 3.77 -18.77
N PHE A 260 2.31 5.09 -18.64
CA PHE A 260 1.07 5.79 -18.97
C PHE A 260 0.48 5.43 -20.34
N ASN A 261 1.31 5.41 -21.39
CA ASN A 261 0.87 5.09 -22.75
C ASN A 261 0.40 3.64 -22.89
N LEU A 262 1.10 2.69 -22.24
CA LEU A 262 0.73 1.29 -22.23
C LEU A 262 -0.57 1.09 -21.46
N HIS A 263 -0.67 1.65 -20.25
CA HIS A 263 -1.89 1.62 -19.45
C HIS A 263 -3.10 2.20 -20.20
N ARG A 264 -2.94 3.37 -20.84
CA ARG A 264 -4.00 3.98 -21.66
C ARG A 264 -4.42 3.07 -22.82
N THR A 265 -3.47 2.45 -23.51
CA THR A 265 -3.74 1.54 -24.63
C THR A 265 -4.46 0.30 -24.16
N THR A 266 -4.02 -0.32 -23.07
CA THR A 266 -4.68 -1.47 -22.45
C THR A 266 -6.10 -1.12 -22.03
N LYS A 267 -6.31 0.02 -21.36
CA LYS A 267 -7.65 0.47 -20.95
C LYS A 267 -8.59 0.67 -22.13
N SER A 268 -8.11 1.29 -23.22
CA SER A 268 -8.88 1.42 -24.46
C SER A 268 -9.29 0.05 -25.01
N LYS A 269 -8.35 -0.92 -25.04
CA LYS A 269 -8.64 -2.28 -25.52
C LYS A 269 -9.61 -3.03 -24.64
N LEU A 270 -9.56 -2.84 -23.32
CA LEU A 270 -10.53 -3.43 -22.40
C LEU A 270 -11.95 -2.91 -22.65
N GLU A 271 -12.11 -1.61 -22.90
CA GLU A 271 -13.42 -1.03 -23.24
C GLU A 271 -13.94 -1.51 -24.60
N ASP A 272 -13.06 -1.60 -25.62
CA ASP A 272 -13.43 -2.13 -26.94
C ASP A 272 -13.94 -3.59 -26.83
N ILE A 273 -13.19 -4.44 -26.13
CA ILE A 273 -13.53 -5.86 -25.94
C ILE A 273 -14.80 -6.01 -25.10
N LYS A 274 -14.96 -5.20 -24.04
CA LYS A 274 -16.18 -5.18 -23.23
C LYS A 274 -17.39 -4.93 -24.12
N LEU A 275 -17.37 -3.86 -24.91
CA LEU A 275 -18.49 -3.48 -25.76
C LEU A 275 -18.84 -4.57 -26.78
N GLU A 276 -17.82 -5.18 -27.40
CA GLU A 276 -18.03 -6.27 -28.35
C GLU A 276 -18.68 -7.49 -27.70
N GLN A 277 -18.14 -7.95 -26.57
CA GLN A 277 -18.62 -9.14 -25.85
C GLN A 277 -19.99 -8.94 -25.21
N GLU A 278 -20.25 -7.74 -24.69
CA GLU A 278 -21.55 -7.38 -24.11
C GLU A 278 -22.66 -7.38 -25.17
N ASN A 279 -22.38 -6.86 -26.37
CA ASN A 279 -23.32 -6.90 -27.49
C ASN A 279 -23.61 -8.34 -27.95
N GLU A 280 -22.61 -9.22 -27.96
CA GLU A 280 -22.78 -10.64 -28.32
C GLU A 280 -23.59 -11.40 -27.25
N ALA A 281 -23.31 -11.15 -25.97
CA ALA A 281 -24.04 -11.71 -24.85
C ALA A 281 -25.50 -11.24 -24.84
N GLU A 282 -25.77 -9.95 -25.06
CA GLU A 282 -27.12 -9.41 -25.10
C GLU A 282 -27.94 -10.06 -26.23
N LYS A 283 -27.36 -10.19 -27.43
CA LYS A 283 -28.00 -10.89 -28.56
C LYS A 283 -28.35 -12.32 -28.19
N SER A 284 -27.46 -13.03 -27.51
CA SER A 284 -27.67 -14.41 -27.07
C SER A 284 -28.80 -14.52 -26.04
N ILE A 285 -28.85 -13.60 -25.07
CA ILE A 285 -29.92 -13.54 -24.06
C ILE A 285 -31.26 -13.26 -24.74
N ARG A 286 -31.34 -12.24 -25.60
CA ARG A 286 -32.58 -11.92 -26.32
C ARG A 286 -33.04 -13.09 -27.20
N LEU A 287 -32.12 -13.74 -27.90
CA LEU A 287 -32.43 -14.94 -28.69
C LEU A 287 -32.99 -16.07 -27.82
N HIS A 288 -32.42 -16.29 -26.63
CA HIS A 288 -32.93 -17.26 -25.68
C HIS A 288 -34.38 -16.97 -25.26
N PHE A 289 -34.71 -15.71 -24.95
CA PHE A 289 -36.10 -15.31 -24.67
C PHE A 289 -37.04 -15.46 -25.87
N GLN A 290 -36.56 -15.29 -27.11
CA GLN A 290 -37.37 -15.57 -28.30
C GLN A 290 -37.67 -17.06 -28.45
N MET A 291 -36.73 -17.94 -28.09
CA MET A 291 -36.95 -19.39 -28.09
C MET A 291 -37.94 -19.81 -27.01
N GLU A 292 -37.84 -19.25 -25.79
CA GLU A 292 -38.76 -19.53 -24.67
C GLU A 292 -40.21 -19.06 -24.94
N LYS A 293 -40.42 -18.13 -25.88
CA LYS A 293 -41.77 -17.80 -26.36
C LYS A 293 -42.42 -18.96 -27.11
N ILE A 294 -41.67 -19.95 -27.59
CA ILE A 294 -42.23 -21.16 -28.18
C ILE A 294 -42.64 -22.08 -27.03
N VAL A 295 -43.91 -21.96 -26.60
CA VAL A 295 -44.45 -22.79 -25.50
C VAL A 295 -44.51 -24.24 -25.98
N TYR A 296 -43.56 -25.04 -25.48
CA TYR A 296 -43.43 -26.44 -25.80
C TYR A 296 -42.86 -27.16 -24.58
N CYS A 297 -43.38 -28.35 -24.27
CA CYS A 297 -42.92 -29.15 -23.16
C CYS A 297 -42.80 -30.60 -23.64
N GLN A 298 -41.57 -31.12 -23.69
CA GLN A 298 -41.30 -32.54 -23.97
C GLN A 298 -41.35 -33.41 -22.70
N ASP A 299 -41.66 -32.83 -21.55
CA ASP A 299 -41.20 -33.38 -20.28
C ASP A 299 -42.15 -34.44 -19.68
N HIS A 300 -41.58 -35.63 -19.52
CA HIS A 300 -42.04 -36.69 -18.61
C HIS A 300 -42.16 -36.17 -17.16
N VAL A 301 -41.45 -35.10 -16.80
CA VAL A 301 -41.52 -34.38 -15.52
C VAL A 301 -42.86 -33.65 -15.33
N TYR A 302 -43.42 -33.02 -16.38
CA TYR A 302 -44.76 -32.45 -16.33
C TYR A 302 -45.79 -33.55 -16.07
N ARG A 303 -45.62 -34.73 -16.71
CA ARG A 303 -46.48 -35.90 -16.49
C ARG A 303 -46.44 -36.38 -15.03
N GLY A 304 -45.25 -36.49 -14.44
CA GLY A 304 -45.08 -36.89 -13.04
C GLY A 304 -45.62 -35.86 -12.04
N THR A 305 -45.47 -34.56 -12.33
CA THR A 305 -45.99 -33.49 -11.47
C THR A 305 -47.51 -33.38 -11.57
N LEU A 306 -48.07 -33.52 -12.78
CA LEU A 306 -49.51 -33.59 -13.01
C LEU A 306 -50.15 -34.80 -12.31
N GLN A 307 -49.43 -35.93 -12.26
CA GLN A 307 -49.89 -37.14 -11.57
C GLN A 307 -49.93 -36.93 -10.05
N LYS A 308 -48.91 -36.31 -9.46
CA LYS A 308 -48.90 -35.92 -8.03
C LYS A 308 -49.97 -34.90 -7.65
N VAL A 309 -50.35 -34.01 -8.57
CA VAL A 309 -51.42 -33.02 -8.36
C VAL A 309 -52.82 -33.64 -8.54
N ARG A 310 -52.94 -34.76 -9.27
CA ARG A 310 -54.20 -35.51 -9.42
C ARG A 310 -54.44 -36.54 -8.33
N GLU A 311 -53.39 -37.00 -7.66
CA GLU A 311 -53.44 -37.98 -6.56
C GLU A 311 -53.60 -37.34 -5.17
N ASN A 312 -53.46 -36.01 -5.06
CA ASN A 312 -53.83 -35.20 -3.88
C ASN A 312 -55.13 -34.43 -4.12
#